data_AF-A0A7C2WHV8-F1
#
_entry.id   AF-A0A7C2WHV8-F1
#
_cell.length_a   1.000
_cell.length_b   1.000
_cell.length_c   1.000
_cell.angle_alpha   90.00
_cell.angle_beta   90.00
_cell.angle_gamma   90.00
#
_symmetry.space_group_name_H-M   'P 1'
#
loop_
_entity.id
_entity.type
_entity.pdbx_description
1 polymer ?
#
loop_
_entity_poly.entity_id
_entity_poly.type
_entity_poly.pdbx_seq_one_letter_code
_entity_poly.pdbx_strand_id
1 'polypeptide(L)'
;MTQIKASARSIPAETGASRLLRVFSGRRGRHLREYLTGYLMILPAVALIFMFGIFPVGFALYVSLHKWRLKRGDFIGLANYTRAVDNLAYVFFFALAIGALIGVWVFLRRIRKQAEENHDRPWLLALPAALYAAAVMSFLRWIILLLPQVLDIADKIKGLERTQQLFLQFLGEAFRAESVMPAFWLSLGLFLTSIFVGFLTARLGRNPRRLSYQAQFSIMWLSGVIGLLLLWFTYGQATEAYRVALESGTDPGIWPQVITIGSGVLLLVLAWFVWRSAEGQTSNRAFLIRILGALVLLVGGWLLIGELPAVIAAGDEDMWSGLKVTIFYSLGTVPFELAISMFLAILLFQKLAGSELFRMLYFLPYVTPFVASATVFRQMFSVRPQAPVNRVLNFLGLETLQWIQEPKGIFQLLGDSAGIDIPSWAVGPSLALVVIMIYSIWVFVGYNTVIYLAGLGNISTELIEAAEIDGAGRWEIFRHIIFPLLSPTTYFLSLMAIIGTFKAFAHIYVMRHEFALNTVDTFSVTIFLEFFDKTRFGYASALAFVLFAIILALTVINNRIQGTRVFYG
;
A
#
# COMPACT_ATOMS: atom_id res chain seq x y z
N MET A 1 -10.26 14.81 94.88
CA MET A 1 -8.97 15.28 94.32
C MET A 1 -8.65 14.42 93.11
N THR A 2 -8.52 15.05 91.93
CA THR A 2 -7.69 14.66 90.75
C THR A 2 -7.88 13.25 90.14
N GLN A 3 -8.14 13.01 88.85
CA GLN A 3 -8.11 13.78 87.60
C GLN A 3 -9.07 13.17 86.57
N ILE A 4 -9.73 14.03 85.79
CA ILE A 4 -10.41 13.71 84.54
C ILE A 4 -9.36 13.66 83.43
N LYS A 5 -9.23 12.53 82.71
CA LYS A 5 -8.48 12.45 81.45
C LYS A 5 -9.45 12.10 80.32
N ALA A 6 -9.86 13.13 79.60
CA ALA A 6 -10.62 13.01 78.35
C ALA A 6 -9.73 12.39 77.26
N SER A 7 -10.14 11.23 76.75
CA SER A 7 -9.57 10.61 75.55
C SER A 7 -10.22 11.25 74.32
N ALA A 8 -9.58 12.29 73.80
CA ALA A 8 -9.89 12.83 72.49
C ALA A 8 -9.36 11.85 71.42
N ARG A 9 -10.25 11.07 70.80
CA ARG A 9 -9.94 10.37 69.54
C ARG A 9 -9.70 11.43 68.47
N SER A 10 -8.43 11.65 68.13
CA SER A 10 -8.05 12.34 66.90
C SER A 10 -8.52 11.51 65.71
N ILE A 11 -9.46 12.03 64.93
CA ILE A 11 -9.72 11.54 63.57
C ILE A 11 -8.49 12.00 62.76
N PRO A 12 -7.66 11.10 62.20
CA PRO A 12 -6.58 11.55 61.35
C PRO A 12 -7.18 12.16 60.09
N ALA A 13 -6.74 13.38 59.77
CA ALA A 13 -7.10 14.04 58.52
C ALA A 13 -6.75 13.12 57.34
N GLU A 14 -7.76 12.68 56.58
CA GLU A 14 -7.58 11.90 55.35
C GLU A 14 -6.69 12.70 54.39
N THR A 15 -5.42 12.30 54.25
CA THR A 15 -4.55 12.82 53.19
C THR A 15 -5.11 12.40 51.84
N GLY A 16 -5.19 13.32 50.87
CA GLY A 16 -5.79 13.08 49.56
C GLY A 16 -5.24 11.86 48.80
N ALA A 17 -4.02 11.41 49.13
CA ALA A 17 -3.41 10.19 48.62
C ALA A 17 -4.19 8.91 49.01
N SER A 18 -4.80 8.86 50.20
CA SER A 18 -5.57 7.70 50.67
C SER A 18 -6.90 7.51 49.93
N ARG A 19 -7.50 8.60 49.41
CA ARG A 19 -8.70 8.54 48.55
C ARG A 19 -8.41 8.02 47.15
N LEU A 20 -7.27 8.40 46.55
CA LEU A 20 -6.85 7.90 45.24
C LEU A 20 -6.58 6.39 45.27
N LEU A 21 -5.96 5.89 46.35
CA LEU A 21 -5.69 4.46 46.52
C LEU A 21 -6.97 3.62 46.68
N ARG A 22 -8.07 4.20 47.21
CA ARG A 22 -9.37 3.51 47.26
C ARG A 22 -10.00 3.31 45.88
N VAL A 23 -9.75 4.19 44.91
CA VAL A 23 -10.25 4.04 43.52
C VAL A 23 -9.67 2.78 42.85
N PHE A 24 -8.44 2.41 43.21
CA PHE A 24 -7.76 1.20 42.74
C PHE A 24 -8.01 -0.03 43.61
N SER A 25 -8.78 0.09 44.69
CA SER A 25 -9.13 -1.02 45.59
C SER A 25 -10.53 -1.59 45.25
N GLY A 26 -10.67 -2.92 45.27
CA GLY A 26 -11.91 -3.64 44.91
C GLY A 26 -11.89 -4.28 43.50
N ARG A 27 -12.95 -5.04 43.15
CA ARG A 27 -13.02 -5.82 41.89
C ARG A 27 -12.90 -4.95 40.62
N ARG A 28 -13.47 -3.73 40.65
CA ARG A 28 -13.34 -2.75 39.54
C ARG A 28 -11.94 -2.11 39.46
N GLY A 29 -11.33 -1.81 40.60
CA GLY A 29 -9.96 -1.26 40.66
C GLY A 29 -8.92 -2.26 40.17
N ARG A 30 -9.12 -3.55 40.44
CA ARG A 30 -8.28 -4.63 39.90
C ARG A 30 -8.35 -4.69 38.37
N HIS A 31 -9.55 -4.69 37.78
CA HIS A 31 -9.70 -4.66 36.32
C HIS A 31 -9.12 -3.41 35.66
N LEU A 32 -9.28 -2.24 36.29
CA LEU A 32 -8.66 -1.01 35.78
C LEU A 32 -7.13 -1.11 35.79
N ARG A 33 -6.55 -1.67 36.87
CA ARG A 33 -5.11 -1.92 36.97
C ARG A 33 -4.64 -2.95 35.94
N GLU A 34 -5.41 -4.01 35.70
CA GLU A 34 -5.13 -5.01 34.66
C GLU A 34 -5.11 -4.35 33.27
N TYR A 35 -6.11 -3.53 32.93
CA TYR A 35 -6.12 -2.81 31.65
C TYR A 35 -4.98 -1.82 31.51
N LEU A 36 -4.72 -0.99 32.53
CA LEU A 36 -3.62 -0.03 32.51
C LEU A 36 -2.27 -0.73 32.38
N THR A 37 -2.05 -1.83 33.12
CA THR A 37 -0.85 -2.66 32.98
C THR A 37 -0.73 -3.20 31.55
N GLY A 38 -1.82 -3.73 30.99
CA GLY A 38 -1.85 -4.22 29.61
C GLY A 38 -1.50 -3.14 28.58
N TYR A 39 -2.10 -1.95 28.68
CA TYR A 39 -1.77 -0.83 27.79
C TYR A 39 -0.33 -0.35 27.95
N LEU A 40 0.18 -0.30 29.19
CA LEU A 40 1.55 0.12 29.47
C LEU A 40 2.57 -0.88 28.92
N MET A 41 2.26 -2.18 28.93
CA MET A 41 3.07 -3.22 28.30
C MET A 41 3.11 -3.10 26.76
N ILE A 42 2.00 -2.67 26.14
CA ILE A 42 1.89 -2.53 24.67
C ILE A 42 2.46 -1.19 24.19
N LEU A 43 2.51 -0.17 25.05
CA LEU A 43 2.90 1.20 24.71
C LEU A 43 4.27 1.31 24.01
N PRO A 44 5.35 0.61 24.42
CA PRO A 44 6.62 0.65 23.70
C PRO A 44 6.51 0.16 22.25
N ALA A 45 5.76 -0.93 22.01
CA ALA A 45 5.55 -1.46 20.67
C ALA A 45 4.73 -0.50 19.81
N VAL A 46 3.66 0.07 20.37
CA VAL A 46 2.83 1.07 19.68
C VAL A 46 3.63 2.33 19.36
N ALA A 47 4.49 2.79 20.26
CA ALA A 47 5.36 3.93 20.03
C ALA A 47 6.33 3.67 18.88
N LEU A 48 6.94 2.49 18.82
CA LEU A 48 7.82 2.10 17.71
C LEU A 48 7.07 2.02 16.37
N ILE A 49 5.90 1.37 16.35
CA ILE A 49 5.07 1.27 15.13
C ILE A 49 4.63 2.66 14.67
N PHE A 50 4.24 3.53 15.60
CA PHE A 50 3.88 4.90 15.25
C PHE A 50 5.09 5.66 14.70
N MET A 51 6.22 5.65 15.40
CA MET A 51 7.39 6.46 15.05
C MET A 51 8.07 6.00 13.74
N PHE A 52 8.18 4.69 13.50
CA PHE A 52 8.89 4.15 12.34
C PHE A 52 7.96 3.62 11.23
N GLY A 53 6.68 3.40 11.52
CA GLY A 53 5.71 2.91 10.54
C GLY A 53 4.75 3.99 10.08
N ILE A 54 3.91 4.51 10.97
CA ILE A 54 2.78 5.38 10.61
C ILE A 54 3.24 6.83 10.36
N PHE A 55 4.09 7.37 11.24
CA PHE A 55 4.55 8.76 11.17
C PHE A 55 5.31 9.05 9.88
N PRO A 56 6.28 8.24 9.40
CA PRO A 56 6.98 8.51 8.15
C PRO A 56 6.05 8.51 6.94
N VAL A 57 5.01 7.66 6.92
CA VAL A 57 4.00 7.65 5.85
C VAL A 57 3.16 8.93 5.88
N GLY A 58 2.64 9.33 7.05
CA GLY A 58 1.91 10.58 7.19
C GLY A 58 2.77 11.80 6.86
N PHE A 59 4.04 11.76 7.25
CA PHE A 59 5.02 12.79 6.92
C PHE A 59 5.32 12.86 5.43
N ALA A 60 5.50 11.72 4.75
CA ALA A 60 5.67 11.68 3.30
C ALA A 60 4.44 12.25 2.57
N LEU A 61 3.22 12.01 3.06
CA LEU A 61 1.99 12.59 2.50
C LEU A 61 1.97 14.11 2.66
N TYR A 62 2.46 14.60 3.80
CA TYR A 62 2.61 16.02 4.01
C TYR A 62 3.66 16.63 3.06
N VAL A 63 4.80 15.95 2.89
CA VAL A 63 5.87 16.36 1.97
C VAL A 63 5.38 16.37 0.52
N SER A 64 4.54 15.41 0.12
CA SER A 64 4.01 15.31 -1.25
C SER A 64 3.09 16.45 -1.65
N LEU A 65 2.52 17.18 -0.69
CA LEU A 65 1.67 18.36 -0.95
C LEU A 65 2.45 19.68 -0.98
N HIS A 66 3.77 19.63 -0.79
CA HIS A 66 4.64 20.81 -0.74
C HIS A 66 5.67 20.80 -1.88
N LYS A 67 6.11 22.00 -2.27
CA LYS A 67 7.27 22.18 -3.14
C LYS A 67 8.55 21.99 -2.31
N TRP A 68 8.88 20.74 -2.01
CA TRP A 68 10.03 20.44 -1.18
C TRP A 68 11.24 20.02 -2.05
N ARG A 69 12.28 20.85 -2.04
CA ARG A 69 13.61 20.57 -2.64
C ARG A 69 14.67 20.60 -1.55
N LEU A 70 15.82 21.27 -1.70
CA LEU A 70 16.79 21.40 -0.59
C LEU A 70 16.21 22.08 0.65
N LYS A 71 15.32 23.05 0.45
CA LYS A 71 14.56 23.71 1.49
C LYS A 71 13.08 23.40 1.32
N ARG A 72 12.34 23.46 2.42
CA ARG A 72 10.90 23.43 2.37
C ARG A 72 10.40 24.69 1.64
N GLY A 73 9.61 24.49 0.59
CA GLY A 73 8.90 25.55 -0.11
C GLY A 73 7.40 25.56 0.24
N ASP A 74 6.65 26.32 -0.54
CA ASP A 74 5.23 26.55 -0.31
C ASP A 74 4.37 25.30 -0.46
N PHE A 75 3.19 25.34 0.16
CA PHE A 75 2.13 24.38 -0.08
C PHE A 75 1.62 24.54 -1.53
N ILE A 76 1.69 23.47 -2.31
CA ILE A 76 1.29 23.47 -3.73
C ILE A 76 0.11 22.53 -4.01
N GLY A 77 -0.50 21.99 -2.95
CA GLY A 77 -1.66 21.11 -3.06
C GLY A 77 -1.38 19.87 -3.92
N LEU A 78 -2.17 19.68 -4.96
CA LEU A 78 -2.08 18.49 -5.84
C LEU A 78 -1.04 18.61 -6.96
N ALA A 79 -0.28 19.71 -7.04
CA ALA A 79 0.62 19.96 -8.17
C ALA A 79 1.67 18.86 -8.40
N ASN A 80 2.17 18.20 -7.35
CA ASN A 80 3.10 17.07 -7.53
C ASN A 80 2.39 15.83 -8.11
N TYR A 81 1.10 15.63 -7.80
CA TYR A 81 0.32 14.52 -8.33
C TYR A 81 -0.13 14.80 -9.77
N THR A 82 -0.55 16.03 -10.08
CA THR A 82 -0.89 16.40 -11.46
C THR A 82 0.35 16.41 -12.35
N ARG A 83 1.53 16.72 -11.82
CA ARG A 83 2.77 16.50 -12.58
C ARG A 83 3.00 15.03 -12.93
N ALA A 84 2.68 14.12 -12.02
CA ALA A 84 2.92 12.69 -12.21
C ALA A 84 1.91 12.06 -13.19
N VAL A 85 0.62 12.27 -12.93
CA VAL A 85 -0.48 11.57 -13.62
C VAL A 85 -1.50 12.52 -14.27
N ASP A 86 -1.12 13.79 -14.46
CA ASP A 86 -1.99 14.82 -15.04
C ASP A 86 -3.34 14.93 -14.31
N ASN A 87 -4.41 15.19 -15.04
CA ASN A 87 -5.77 15.35 -14.56
C ASN A 87 -6.33 14.09 -13.86
N LEU A 88 -5.71 12.91 -14.06
CA LEU A 88 -6.05 11.69 -13.34
C LEU A 88 -5.88 11.87 -11.82
N ALA A 89 -5.01 12.78 -11.38
CA ALA A 89 -4.89 13.13 -9.96
C ALA A 89 -6.23 13.65 -9.41
N TYR A 90 -6.86 14.61 -10.07
CA TYR A 90 -8.15 15.16 -9.63
C TYR A 90 -9.23 14.08 -9.61
N VAL A 91 -9.27 13.23 -10.65
CA VAL A 91 -10.22 12.12 -10.76
C VAL A 91 -10.03 11.12 -9.64
N PHE A 92 -8.79 10.78 -9.31
CA PHE A 92 -8.47 9.85 -8.23
C PHE A 92 -8.89 10.39 -6.86
N PHE A 93 -8.53 11.63 -6.53
CA PHE A 93 -8.92 12.24 -5.25
C PHE A 93 -10.44 12.45 -5.16
N PHE A 94 -11.11 12.79 -6.26
CA PHE A 94 -12.57 12.81 -6.34
C PHE A 94 -13.17 11.43 -6.07
N ALA A 95 -12.64 10.37 -6.69
CA ALA A 95 -13.09 9.00 -6.48
C ALA A 95 -12.88 8.54 -5.03
N LEU A 96 -11.76 8.90 -4.39
CA LEU A 96 -11.53 8.66 -2.96
C LEU A 96 -12.57 9.38 -2.09
N ALA A 97 -12.90 10.62 -2.44
CA ALA A 97 -13.89 11.40 -1.72
C ALA A 97 -15.29 10.75 -1.81
N ILE A 98 -15.70 10.34 -3.02
CA ILE A 98 -16.93 9.59 -3.25
C ILE A 98 -16.91 8.24 -2.52
N GLY A 99 -15.78 7.52 -2.54
CA GLY A 99 -15.61 6.26 -1.81
C GLY A 99 -15.79 6.43 -0.30
N ALA A 100 -15.26 7.51 0.28
CA ALA A 100 -15.46 7.84 1.69
C ALA A 100 -16.94 8.15 2.02
N LEU A 101 -17.66 8.84 1.12
CA LEU A 101 -19.10 9.09 1.24
C LEU A 101 -19.93 7.81 1.08
N ILE A 102 -19.58 6.91 0.15
CA ILE A 102 -20.18 5.57 0.04
C ILE A 102 -19.95 4.79 1.34
N GLY A 103 -18.78 4.96 1.97
CA GLY A 103 -18.47 4.42 3.28
C GLY A 103 -19.52 4.79 4.34
N VAL A 104 -20.00 6.04 4.35
CA VAL A 104 -21.09 6.50 5.24
C VAL A 104 -22.33 5.63 5.05
N TRP A 105 -22.77 5.43 3.81
CA TRP A 105 -23.92 4.59 3.50
C TRP A 105 -23.73 3.12 3.89
N VAL A 106 -22.54 2.56 3.65
CA VAL A 106 -22.19 1.18 4.03
C VAL A 106 -22.26 0.99 5.54
N PHE A 107 -21.67 1.91 6.31
CA PHE A 107 -21.71 1.85 7.77
C PHE A 107 -23.13 2.07 8.30
N LEU A 108 -23.88 3.01 7.73
CA LEU A 108 -25.27 3.25 8.12
C LEU A 108 -26.14 1.99 7.89
N ARG A 109 -25.97 1.32 6.75
CA ARG A 109 -26.66 0.06 6.44
C ARG A 109 -26.25 -1.06 7.40
N ARG A 110 -24.96 -1.17 7.74
CA ARG A 110 -24.45 -2.15 8.71
C ARG A 110 -25.03 -1.90 10.10
N ILE A 111 -25.01 -0.66 10.58
CA ILE A 111 -25.58 -0.25 11.86
C ILE A 111 -27.08 -0.57 11.90
N ARG A 112 -27.83 -0.21 10.85
CA ARG A 112 -29.27 -0.48 10.75
C ARG A 112 -29.57 -1.97 10.79
N LYS A 113 -28.88 -2.77 9.97
CA LYS A 113 -29.05 -4.23 9.95
C LYS A 113 -28.74 -4.84 11.32
N GLN A 114 -27.63 -4.45 11.94
CA GLN A 114 -27.24 -4.93 13.27
C GLN A 114 -28.25 -4.50 14.36
N ALA A 115 -28.81 -3.29 14.25
CA ALA A 115 -29.83 -2.79 15.15
C ALA A 115 -31.16 -3.56 15.02
N GLU A 116 -31.59 -3.85 13.79
CA GLU A 116 -32.80 -4.63 13.48
C GLU A 116 -32.67 -6.08 13.98
N GLU A 117 -31.54 -6.75 13.68
CA GLU A 117 -31.27 -8.13 14.15
C GLU A 117 -31.29 -8.25 15.67
N ASN A 118 -30.82 -7.20 16.36
CA ASN A 118 -30.63 -7.22 17.81
C ASN A 118 -31.68 -6.43 18.60
N HIS A 119 -32.66 -5.84 17.92
CA HIS A 119 -33.73 -5.02 18.50
C HIS A 119 -33.19 -3.84 19.34
N ASP A 120 -32.02 -3.32 18.95
CA ASP A 120 -31.33 -2.22 19.62
C ASP A 120 -31.76 -0.86 19.03
N ARG A 121 -31.68 0.21 19.82
CA ARG A 121 -31.87 1.61 19.36
C ARG A 121 -30.56 2.40 19.46
N PRO A 122 -29.61 2.23 18.53
CA PRO A 122 -28.26 2.79 18.68
C PRO A 122 -28.16 4.27 18.27
N TRP A 123 -29.21 4.89 17.73
CA TRP A 123 -29.18 6.23 17.14
C TRP A 123 -28.74 7.35 18.10
N LEU A 124 -28.98 7.20 19.41
CA LEU A 124 -28.50 8.14 20.42
C LEU A 124 -26.96 8.18 20.53
N LEU A 125 -26.26 7.15 20.04
CA LEU A 125 -24.80 7.07 20.04
C LEU A 125 -24.15 7.84 18.88
N ALA A 126 -24.94 8.29 17.90
CA ALA A 126 -24.42 9.04 16.76
C ALA A 126 -23.84 10.41 17.17
N LEU A 127 -24.47 11.09 18.13
CA LEU A 127 -24.00 12.40 18.63
C LEU A 127 -22.68 12.31 19.41
N PRO A 128 -22.54 11.42 20.42
CA PRO A 128 -21.24 11.16 21.05
C PRO A 128 -20.16 10.79 20.03
N ALA A 129 -20.50 9.93 19.06
CA ALA A 129 -19.56 9.52 18.03
C ALA A 129 -19.12 10.67 17.11
N ALA A 130 -20.02 11.60 16.79
CA ALA A 130 -19.67 12.82 16.05
C ALA A 130 -18.65 13.67 16.82
N LEU A 131 -18.82 13.80 18.14
CA LEU A 131 -17.86 14.51 19.00
C LEU A 131 -16.50 13.80 19.04
N TYR A 132 -16.47 12.47 19.08
CA TYR A 132 -15.22 11.71 18.96
C TYR A 132 -14.54 11.95 17.60
N ALA A 133 -15.30 11.90 16.50
CA ALA A 133 -14.77 12.18 15.18
C ALA A 133 -14.21 13.62 15.10
N ALA A 134 -14.93 14.60 15.65
CA ALA A 134 -14.48 16.00 15.71
C ALA A 134 -13.20 16.16 16.55
N ALA A 135 -13.09 15.47 17.69
CA ALA A 135 -11.89 15.47 18.51
C ALA A 135 -10.68 14.90 17.74
N VAL A 136 -10.86 13.78 17.03
CA VAL A 136 -9.83 13.18 16.18
C VAL A 136 -9.41 14.13 15.06
N MET A 137 -10.36 14.74 14.36
CA MET A 137 -10.08 15.70 13.27
C MET A 137 -9.37 16.95 13.79
N SER A 138 -9.77 17.48 14.95
CA SER A 138 -9.10 18.62 15.57
C SER A 138 -7.68 18.28 16.01
N PHE A 139 -7.45 17.06 16.50
CA PHE A 139 -6.12 16.57 16.87
C PHE A 139 -5.21 16.44 15.65
N LEU A 140 -5.71 15.87 14.55
CA LEU A 140 -4.98 15.79 13.28
C LEU A 140 -4.65 17.20 12.76
N ARG A 141 -5.60 18.13 12.80
CA ARG A 141 -5.38 19.53 12.43
C ARG A 141 -4.27 20.17 13.27
N TRP A 142 -4.27 19.95 14.58
CA TRP A 142 -3.22 20.47 15.46
C TRP A 142 -1.85 19.90 15.09
N ILE A 143 -1.74 18.60 14.84
CA ILE A 143 -0.49 17.97 14.40
C ILE A 143 -0.01 18.58 13.07
N ILE A 144 -0.90 18.74 12.09
CA ILE A 144 -0.56 19.30 10.77
C ILE A 144 -0.06 20.75 10.89
N LEU A 145 -0.55 21.53 11.86
CA LEU A 145 -0.09 22.91 12.11
C LEU A 145 1.22 22.96 12.92
N LEU A 146 1.38 22.06 13.90
CA LEU A 146 2.57 21.99 14.76
C LEU A 146 3.79 21.47 14.00
N LEU A 147 3.63 20.41 13.22
CA LEU A 147 4.69 19.72 12.49
C LEU A 147 5.58 20.70 11.67
N PRO A 148 5.02 21.62 10.85
CA PRO A 148 5.75 22.70 10.21
C PRO A 148 6.72 23.47 11.14
N GLN A 149 6.22 23.88 12.31
CA GLN A 149 6.94 24.72 13.25
C GLN A 149 8.07 23.95 13.93
N VAL A 150 7.86 22.67 14.21
CA VAL A 150 8.86 21.78 14.80
C VAL A 150 9.98 21.48 13.81
N LEU A 151 9.66 21.27 12.53
CA LEU A 151 10.65 20.97 11.51
C LEU A 151 11.53 22.18 11.17
N ASP A 152 10.97 23.39 11.24
CA ASP A 152 11.70 24.65 11.00
C ASP A 152 12.77 24.93 12.08
N ILE A 153 12.69 24.28 13.24
CA ILE A 153 13.70 24.39 14.31
C ILE A 153 15.09 24.00 13.79
N ALA A 154 15.17 22.97 12.95
CA ALA A 154 16.43 22.51 12.40
C ALA A 154 17.10 23.60 11.53
N ASP A 155 16.30 24.39 10.80
CA ASP A 155 16.79 25.50 10.00
C ASP A 155 17.17 26.70 10.88
N LYS A 156 16.42 26.98 11.96
CA LYS A 156 16.74 28.06 12.93
C LYS A 156 18.04 27.83 13.70
N ILE A 157 18.38 26.58 14.00
CA ILE A 157 19.61 26.21 14.73
C ILE A 157 20.82 26.17 13.79
N LYS A 158 20.62 26.18 12.47
CA LYS A 158 21.70 26.06 11.49
C LYS A 158 22.64 27.28 11.56
N GLY A 159 23.89 27.05 11.95
CA GLY A 159 24.91 28.09 12.09
C GLY A 159 25.02 28.69 13.49
N LEU A 160 24.18 28.27 14.44
CA LEU A 160 24.31 28.60 15.86
C LEU A 160 25.13 27.51 16.58
N GLU A 161 25.73 27.87 17.72
CA GLU A 161 26.28 26.87 18.65
C GLU A 161 25.15 25.94 19.10
N ARG A 162 25.23 24.67 18.71
CA ARG A 162 24.17 23.68 18.91
C ARG A 162 24.07 23.32 20.38
N THR A 163 23.28 24.07 21.12
CA THR A 163 22.94 23.75 22.51
C THR A 163 21.55 23.14 22.60
N GLN A 164 21.40 22.11 23.44
CA GLN A 164 20.10 21.50 23.75
C GLN A 164 19.07 22.54 24.25
N GLN A 165 19.54 23.59 24.90
CA GLN A 165 18.71 24.68 25.42
C GLN A 165 18.01 25.46 24.30
N LEU A 166 18.72 25.82 23.22
CA LEU A 166 18.12 26.50 22.06
C LEU A 166 17.04 25.64 21.38
N PHE A 167 17.27 24.32 21.27
CA PHE A 167 16.26 23.42 20.74
C PHE A 167 14.99 23.40 21.61
N LEU A 168 15.14 23.26 22.93
CA LEU A 168 14.00 23.27 23.85
C LEU A 168 13.24 24.61 23.84
N GLN A 169 13.95 25.72 23.69
CA GLN A 169 13.34 27.04 23.53
C GLN A 169 12.50 27.12 22.25
N PHE A 170 13.09 26.82 21.09
CA PHE A 170 12.37 26.86 19.81
C PHE A 170 11.23 25.84 19.74
N LEU A 171 11.38 24.70 20.41
CA LEU A 171 10.28 23.75 20.57
C LEU A 171 9.15 24.38 21.38
N GLY A 172 9.46 25.05 22.50
CA GLY A 172 8.47 25.81 23.27
C GLY A 172 7.76 26.90 22.45
N GLU A 173 8.50 27.62 21.60
CA GLU A 173 7.95 28.62 20.67
C GLU A 173 7.03 27.98 19.62
N ALA A 174 7.41 26.83 19.07
CA ALA A 174 6.60 26.09 18.08
C ALA A 174 5.22 25.70 18.62
N PHE A 175 5.13 25.24 19.87
CA PHE A 175 3.85 24.93 20.52
C PHE A 175 3.03 26.19 20.84
N ARG A 176 3.67 27.35 20.98
CA ARG A 176 3.03 28.65 21.29
C ARG A 176 2.74 29.49 20.05
N ALA A 177 3.03 29.01 18.84
CA ALA A 177 2.76 29.72 17.61
C ALA A 177 1.26 30.08 17.48
N GLU A 178 0.95 31.23 16.87
CA GLU A 178 -0.42 31.77 16.78
C GLU A 178 -1.42 30.81 16.13
N SER A 179 -0.98 29.98 15.18
CA SER A 179 -1.83 28.98 14.53
C SER A 179 -1.93 27.66 15.33
N VAL A 180 -0.94 27.35 16.16
CA VAL A 180 -0.81 26.06 16.86
C VAL A 180 -1.52 26.08 18.20
N MET A 181 -1.34 27.14 18.99
CA MET A 181 -1.86 27.20 20.35
C MET A 181 -3.40 27.17 20.39
N PRO A 182 -4.15 27.90 19.55
CA PRO A 182 -5.61 27.80 19.51
C PRO A 182 -6.09 26.41 19.06
N ALA A 183 -5.39 25.80 18.10
CA ALA A 183 -5.71 24.45 17.61
C ALA A 183 -5.51 23.38 18.69
N PHE A 184 -4.46 23.53 19.52
CA PHE A 184 -4.23 22.66 20.68
C PHE A 184 -5.39 22.73 21.67
N TRP A 185 -5.80 23.93 22.09
CA TRP A 185 -6.89 24.08 23.06
C TRP A 185 -8.23 23.60 22.53
N LEU A 186 -8.52 23.84 21.25
CA LEU A 186 -9.71 23.29 20.59
C LEU A 186 -9.68 21.75 20.61
N SER A 187 -8.54 21.16 20.24
CA SER A 187 -8.35 19.70 20.25
C SER A 187 -8.53 19.12 21.65
N LEU A 188 -7.91 19.74 22.66
CA LEU A 188 -8.00 19.32 24.05
C LEU A 188 -9.42 19.44 24.59
N GLY A 189 -10.09 20.56 24.30
CA GLY A 189 -11.47 20.80 24.69
C GLY A 189 -12.44 19.77 24.09
N LEU A 190 -12.33 19.48 22.79
CA LEU A 190 -13.12 18.45 22.13
C LEU A 190 -12.81 17.05 22.65
N PHE A 191 -11.53 16.75 22.92
CA PHE A 191 -11.12 15.47 23.49
C PHE A 191 -11.72 15.25 24.88
N LEU A 192 -11.58 16.22 25.79
CA LEU A 192 -12.17 16.15 27.14
C LEU A 192 -13.70 16.08 27.09
N THR A 193 -14.33 16.86 26.20
CA THR A 193 -15.78 16.84 26.00
C THR A 193 -16.25 15.47 25.49
N SER A 194 -15.53 14.88 24.53
CA SER A 194 -15.86 13.55 23.99
C SER A 194 -15.72 12.45 25.05
N ILE A 195 -14.69 12.49 25.90
CA ILE A 195 -14.54 11.59 27.05
C ILE A 195 -15.70 11.75 28.02
N PHE A 196 -16.04 13.01 28.36
CA PHE A 196 -17.13 13.30 29.28
C PHE A 196 -18.48 12.79 28.76
N VAL A 197 -18.82 13.08 27.50
CA VAL A 197 -20.04 12.58 26.85
C VAL A 197 -20.02 11.05 26.72
N GLY A 198 -18.86 10.46 26.42
CA GLY A 198 -18.67 9.01 26.42
C GLY A 198 -18.93 8.35 27.78
N PHE A 199 -18.47 8.99 28.85
CA PHE A 199 -18.74 8.56 30.22
C PHE A 199 -20.21 8.73 30.60
N LEU A 200 -20.83 9.84 30.22
CA LEU A 200 -22.23 10.11 30.51
C LEU A 200 -23.13 9.09 29.82
N THR A 201 -22.84 8.80 28.55
CA THR A 201 -23.49 7.71 27.82
C THR A 201 -23.15 6.35 28.44
N ALA A 202 -21.93 6.12 29.00
CA ALA A 202 -21.50 4.91 29.77
C ALA A 202 -22.48 4.59 30.90
N ARG A 203 -22.93 5.64 31.55
CA ARG A 203 -23.83 5.53 32.70
C ARG A 203 -25.29 5.31 32.32
N LEU A 204 -25.72 5.85 31.17
CA LEU A 204 -27.12 5.85 30.75
C LEU A 204 -27.57 4.55 30.04
N GLY A 205 -26.67 3.79 29.42
CA GLY A 205 -27.03 2.62 28.62
C GLY A 205 -26.31 1.33 29.02
N ARG A 206 -27.08 0.29 29.41
CA ARG A 206 -26.59 -1.07 29.71
C ARG A 206 -26.56 -2.00 28.48
N ASN A 207 -26.24 -1.48 27.30
CA ASN A 207 -26.11 -2.32 26.10
C ASN A 207 -24.68 -2.87 25.99
N PRO A 208 -24.46 -4.20 25.99
CA PRO A 208 -23.13 -4.79 25.87
C PRO A 208 -22.44 -4.47 24.53
N ARG A 209 -23.20 -4.16 23.47
CA ARG A 209 -22.69 -3.90 22.12
C ARG A 209 -22.41 -2.44 21.84
N ARG A 210 -22.59 -1.56 22.83
CA ARG A 210 -22.47 -0.12 22.62
C ARG A 210 -21.11 0.31 22.06
N LEU A 211 -20.02 -0.25 22.55
CA LEU A 211 -18.68 0.12 22.06
C LEU A 211 -18.54 -0.16 20.55
N SER A 212 -19.18 -1.24 20.07
CA SER A 212 -19.23 -1.57 18.65
C SER A 212 -20.01 -0.52 17.85
N TYR A 213 -21.24 -0.18 18.27
CA TYR A 213 -22.04 0.86 17.60
C TYR A 213 -21.33 2.22 17.63
N GLN A 214 -20.73 2.59 18.76
CA GLN A 214 -20.02 3.84 18.91
C GLN A 214 -18.80 3.91 17.99
N ALA A 215 -18.01 2.84 17.88
CA ALA A 215 -16.90 2.77 16.94
C ALA A 215 -17.39 2.89 15.48
N GLN A 216 -18.47 2.19 15.11
CA GLN A 216 -19.04 2.25 13.77
C GLN A 216 -19.56 3.66 13.42
N PHE A 217 -20.28 4.31 14.33
CA PHE A 217 -20.71 5.71 14.13
C PHE A 217 -19.52 6.67 14.04
N SER A 218 -18.47 6.48 14.85
CA SER A 218 -17.29 7.35 14.81
C SER A 218 -16.57 7.21 13.47
N ILE A 219 -16.42 5.99 12.96
CA ILE A 219 -15.84 5.74 11.62
C ILE A 219 -16.74 6.34 10.54
N MET A 220 -18.06 6.17 10.63
CA MET A 220 -19.02 6.77 9.70
C MET A 220 -18.86 8.30 9.63
N TRP A 221 -18.79 8.98 10.78
CA TRP A 221 -18.57 10.42 10.82
C TRP A 221 -17.20 10.82 10.28
N LEU A 222 -16.13 10.10 10.63
CA LEU A 222 -14.79 10.34 10.09
C LEU A 222 -14.76 10.20 8.57
N SER A 223 -15.34 9.13 8.02
CA SER A 223 -15.45 8.93 6.57
C SER A 223 -16.25 10.04 5.90
N GLY A 224 -17.35 10.49 6.50
CA GLY A 224 -18.14 11.61 5.98
C GLY A 224 -17.37 12.93 5.95
N VAL A 225 -16.70 13.27 7.06
CA VAL A 225 -15.89 14.49 7.15
C VAL A 225 -14.71 14.44 6.18
N ILE A 226 -13.98 13.32 6.11
CA ILE A 226 -12.87 13.14 5.17
C ILE A 226 -13.37 13.24 3.73
N GLY A 227 -14.50 12.61 3.40
CA GLY A 227 -15.09 12.68 2.06
C GLY A 227 -15.44 14.11 1.66
N LEU A 228 -16.09 14.87 2.56
CA LEU A 228 -16.40 16.28 2.30
C LEU A 228 -15.16 17.16 2.18
N LEU A 229 -14.15 16.94 3.04
CA LEU A 229 -12.88 17.67 2.97
C LEU A 229 -12.13 17.39 1.66
N LEU A 230 -12.07 16.14 1.23
CA LEU A 230 -11.45 15.75 -0.04
C LEU A 230 -12.21 16.37 -1.22
N LEU A 231 -13.55 16.32 -1.23
CA LEU A 231 -14.34 16.98 -2.28
C LEU A 231 -14.07 18.48 -2.33
N TRP A 232 -14.11 19.15 -1.19
CA TRP A 232 -13.83 20.58 -1.09
C TRP A 232 -12.41 20.91 -1.57
N PHE A 233 -11.42 20.12 -1.16
CA PHE A 233 -10.03 20.29 -1.54
C PHE A 233 -9.83 20.06 -3.05
N THR A 234 -10.33 18.96 -3.60
CA THR A 234 -10.23 18.64 -5.03
C THR A 234 -10.94 19.69 -5.89
N TYR A 235 -12.14 20.12 -5.49
CA TYR A 235 -12.87 21.17 -6.19
C TYR A 235 -12.11 22.50 -6.19
N GLY A 236 -11.55 22.90 -5.04
CA GLY A 236 -10.73 24.10 -4.95
C GLY A 236 -9.50 24.04 -5.85
N GLN A 237 -8.80 22.90 -5.87
CA GLN A 237 -7.62 22.70 -6.70
C GLN A 237 -7.95 22.65 -8.21
N ALA A 238 -9.07 22.05 -8.61
CA ALA A 238 -9.52 22.03 -10.00
C ALA A 238 -9.95 23.43 -10.47
N THR A 239 -10.63 24.19 -9.61
CA THR A 239 -11.04 25.58 -9.90
C THR A 239 -9.82 26.48 -10.09
N GLU A 240 -8.79 26.30 -9.26
CA GLU A 240 -7.52 26.99 -9.41
C GLU A 240 -6.85 26.69 -10.76
N ALA A 241 -6.80 25.41 -11.14
CA ALA A 241 -6.23 25.01 -12.42
C ALA A 241 -6.99 25.62 -13.62
N TYR A 242 -8.32 25.69 -13.54
CA TYR A 242 -9.13 26.40 -14.54
C TYR A 242 -8.81 27.89 -14.60
N ARG A 243 -8.65 28.55 -13.46
CA ARG A 243 -8.29 29.97 -13.42
C ARG A 243 -6.97 30.23 -14.12
N VAL A 244 -5.94 29.45 -13.80
CA VAL A 244 -4.61 29.57 -14.40
C VAL A 244 -4.66 29.29 -15.91
N ALA A 245 -5.41 28.27 -16.33
CA ALA A 245 -5.52 27.90 -17.74
C ALA A 245 -6.27 28.95 -18.58
N LEU A 246 -7.32 29.57 -18.01
CA LEU A 246 -8.02 30.69 -18.64
C LEU A 246 -7.11 31.90 -18.85
N GLU A 247 -6.20 32.18 -17.90
CA GLU A 247 -5.20 33.24 -18.04
C GLU A 247 -4.20 32.96 -19.18
N SER A 248 -3.89 31.68 -19.45
CA SER A 248 -3.01 31.26 -20.56
C SER A 248 -3.75 30.98 -21.87
N GLY A 249 -5.07 31.14 -21.93
CA GLY A 249 -5.89 30.86 -23.12
C GLY A 249 -5.98 29.37 -23.48
N THR A 250 -5.76 28.47 -22.52
CA THR A 250 -5.80 27.01 -22.70
C THR A 250 -6.97 26.39 -21.93
N ASP A 251 -7.55 25.30 -22.44
CA ASP A 251 -8.51 24.49 -21.68
C ASP A 251 -7.74 23.37 -20.97
N PRO A 252 -7.80 23.27 -19.63
CA PRO A 252 -7.10 22.22 -18.91
C PRO A 252 -7.71 20.83 -19.10
N GLY A 253 -8.92 20.71 -19.69
CA GLY A 253 -9.50 19.41 -20.05
C GLY A 253 -9.91 18.52 -18.86
N ILE A 254 -9.97 19.09 -17.64
CA ILE A 254 -10.29 18.36 -16.40
C ILE A 254 -11.70 17.75 -16.46
N TRP A 255 -12.72 18.55 -16.79
CA TRP A 255 -14.11 18.07 -16.82
C TRP A 255 -14.37 16.98 -17.87
N PRO A 256 -13.88 17.11 -19.12
CA PRO A 256 -13.93 16.01 -20.08
C PRO A 256 -13.39 14.70 -19.51
N GLN A 257 -12.18 14.70 -18.92
CA GLN A 257 -11.60 13.48 -18.34
C GLN A 257 -12.40 12.95 -17.14
N VAL A 258 -12.88 13.83 -16.26
CA VAL A 258 -13.75 13.44 -15.13
C VAL A 258 -15.03 12.79 -15.63
N ILE A 259 -15.64 13.32 -16.70
CA ILE A 259 -16.85 12.78 -17.30
C ILE A 259 -16.54 11.43 -17.97
N THR A 260 -15.48 11.32 -18.77
CA THR A 260 -15.13 10.06 -19.46
C THR A 260 -14.82 8.96 -18.45
N ILE A 261 -13.93 9.22 -17.49
CA ILE A 261 -13.52 8.24 -16.50
C ILE A 261 -14.68 7.90 -15.56
N GLY A 262 -15.42 8.91 -15.10
CA GLY A 262 -16.62 8.73 -14.27
C GLY A 262 -17.69 7.90 -14.97
N SER A 263 -17.96 8.18 -16.25
CA SER A 263 -18.90 7.42 -17.06
C SER A 263 -18.41 5.98 -17.29
N GLY A 264 -17.12 5.79 -17.59
CA GLY A 264 -16.50 4.48 -17.75
C GLY A 264 -16.65 3.62 -16.49
N VAL A 265 -16.33 4.17 -15.30
CA VAL A 265 -16.50 3.48 -14.02
C VAL A 265 -17.98 3.18 -13.73
N LEU A 266 -18.88 4.13 -13.98
CA LEU A 266 -20.32 3.94 -13.77
C LEU A 266 -20.88 2.84 -14.67
N LEU A 267 -20.43 2.79 -15.93
CA LEU A 267 -20.77 1.72 -16.87
C LEU A 267 -20.22 0.37 -16.41
N LEU A 268 -18.99 0.29 -15.88
CA LEU A 268 -18.46 -0.97 -15.32
C LEU A 268 -19.30 -1.46 -14.12
N VAL A 269 -19.68 -0.56 -13.22
CA VAL A 269 -20.55 -0.89 -12.08
C VAL A 269 -21.93 -1.35 -12.56
N LEU A 270 -22.52 -0.65 -13.52
CA LEU A 270 -23.80 -0.99 -14.12
C LEU A 270 -23.73 -2.33 -14.84
N ALA A 271 -22.67 -2.58 -15.61
CA ALA A 271 -22.40 -3.86 -16.27
C ALA A 271 -22.33 -4.99 -15.24
N TRP A 272 -21.64 -4.78 -14.12
CA TRP A 272 -21.58 -5.78 -13.04
C TRP A 272 -22.96 -6.07 -12.43
N PHE A 273 -23.78 -5.05 -12.16
CA PHE A 273 -25.14 -5.26 -11.67
C PHE A 273 -26.04 -5.99 -12.68
N VAL A 274 -25.99 -5.58 -13.94
CA VAL A 274 -26.74 -6.19 -15.05
C VAL A 274 -26.32 -7.66 -15.22
N TRP A 275 -25.01 -7.92 -15.25
CA TRP A 275 -24.46 -9.27 -15.34
C TRP A 275 -24.93 -10.16 -14.18
N ARG A 276 -24.82 -9.66 -12.95
CA ARG A 276 -25.22 -10.38 -11.74
C ARG A 276 -26.72 -10.65 -11.68
N SER A 277 -27.55 -9.76 -12.22
CA SER A 277 -29.00 -9.98 -12.27
C SER A 277 -29.41 -11.19 -13.14
N ALA A 278 -28.55 -11.59 -14.09
CA ALA A 278 -28.74 -12.73 -14.97
C ALA A 278 -28.00 -14.00 -14.51
N GLU A 279 -27.36 -13.96 -13.34
CA GLU A 279 -26.65 -15.09 -12.75
C GLU A 279 -27.67 -16.12 -12.22
N GLY A 280 -27.63 -17.36 -12.72
CA GLY A 280 -28.56 -18.44 -12.32
C GLY A 280 -29.83 -18.61 -13.17
N GLN A 281 -30.03 -17.82 -14.22
CA GLN A 281 -31.17 -17.96 -15.13
C GLN A 281 -30.73 -18.53 -16.50
N THR A 282 -31.46 -19.53 -17.02
CA THR A 282 -31.18 -20.18 -18.32
C THR A 282 -32.11 -19.71 -19.46
N SER A 283 -32.89 -18.64 -19.26
CA SER A 283 -33.86 -18.16 -20.26
C SER A 283 -33.24 -17.27 -21.36
N ASN A 284 -33.90 -17.18 -22.52
CA ASN A 284 -33.50 -16.27 -23.62
C ASN A 284 -33.40 -14.80 -23.18
N ARG A 285 -34.21 -14.37 -22.18
CA ARG A 285 -34.10 -13.02 -21.62
C ARG A 285 -32.81 -12.85 -20.82
N ALA A 286 -32.41 -13.86 -20.06
CA ALA A 286 -31.15 -13.84 -19.32
C ALA A 286 -29.95 -13.77 -20.27
N PHE A 287 -30.02 -14.45 -21.42
CA PHE A 287 -29.00 -14.34 -22.47
C PHE A 287 -28.88 -12.90 -23.01
N LEU A 288 -30.00 -12.25 -23.35
CA LEU A 288 -30.00 -10.86 -23.82
C LEU A 288 -29.45 -9.89 -22.76
N ILE A 289 -29.80 -10.10 -21.48
CA ILE A 289 -29.29 -9.30 -20.37
C ILE A 289 -27.77 -9.47 -20.21
N ARG A 290 -27.23 -10.68 -20.41
CA ARG A 290 -25.78 -10.92 -20.41
C ARG A 290 -25.08 -10.24 -21.58
N ILE A 291 -25.66 -10.28 -22.77
CA ILE A 291 -25.12 -9.55 -23.93
C ILE A 291 -25.11 -8.04 -23.64
N LEU A 292 -26.20 -7.50 -23.10
CA LEU A 292 -26.25 -6.10 -22.70
C LEU A 292 -25.17 -5.78 -21.66
N GLY A 293 -25.03 -6.61 -20.63
CA GLY A 293 -23.98 -6.48 -19.62
C GLY A 293 -22.57 -6.50 -20.24
N ALA A 294 -22.30 -7.41 -21.18
CA ALA A 294 -21.04 -7.49 -21.90
C ALA A 294 -20.77 -6.24 -22.75
N LEU A 295 -21.77 -5.75 -23.49
CA LEU A 295 -21.66 -4.53 -24.30
C LEU A 295 -21.38 -3.31 -23.42
N VAL A 296 -22.12 -3.14 -22.33
CA VAL A 296 -21.89 -2.06 -21.37
C VAL A 296 -20.48 -2.16 -20.76
N LEU A 297 -20.01 -3.38 -20.46
CA LEU A 297 -18.65 -3.60 -19.96
C LEU A 297 -17.60 -3.21 -20.99
N LEU A 298 -17.78 -3.57 -22.26
CA LEU A 298 -16.86 -3.24 -23.35
C LEU A 298 -16.81 -1.72 -23.58
N VAL A 299 -17.95 -1.05 -23.60
CA VAL A 299 -18.00 0.43 -23.75
C VAL A 299 -17.36 1.11 -22.54
N GLY A 300 -17.67 0.67 -21.33
CA GLY A 300 -17.05 1.20 -20.11
C GLY A 300 -15.54 0.99 -20.08
N GLY A 301 -15.07 -0.19 -20.47
CA GLY A 301 -13.65 -0.50 -20.59
C GLY A 301 -12.96 0.33 -21.68
N TRP A 302 -13.59 0.49 -22.84
CA TRP A 302 -13.05 1.28 -23.95
C TRP A 302 -12.89 2.75 -23.59
N LEU A 303 -13.87 3.35 -22.91
CA LEU A 303 -13.77 4.73 -22.41
C LEU A 303 -12.59 4.90 -21.46
N LEU A 304 -12.35 3.95 -20.55
CA LEU A 304 -11.23 4.02 -19.61
C LEU A 304 -9.87 3.82 -20.29
N ILE A 305 -9.79 2.88 -21.24
CA ILE A 305 -8.54 2.60 -21.98
C ILE A 305 -8.22 3.77 -22.92
N GLY A 306 -9.23 4.41 -23.52
CA GLY A 306 -9.06 5.53 -24.44
C GLY A 306 -8.38 6.75 -23.82
N GLU A 307 -8.49 6.94 -22.50
CA GLU A 307 -7.83 8.03 -21.78
C GLU A 307 -6.34 7.75 -21.50
N LEU A 308 -5.90 6.50 -21.51
CA LEU A 308 -4.51 6.13 -21.15
C LEU A 308 -3.45 6.85 -22.02
N PRO A 309 -3.56 6.91 -23.36
CA PRO A 309 -2.56 7.60 -24.17
C PRO A 309 -2.45 9.09 -23.84
N ALA A 310 -3.58 9.76 -23.56
CA ALA A 310 -3.60 11.17 -23.20
C ALA A 310 -2.91 11.41 -21.84
N VAL A 311 -3.22 10.57 -20.85
CA VAL A 311 -2.59 10.65 -19.52
C VAL A 311 -1.09 10.33 -19.58
N ILE A 312 -0.69 9.36 -20.42
CA ILE A 312 0.73 9.03 -20.62
C ILE A 312 1.48 10.18 -21.30
N ALA A 313 0.87 10.80 -22.30
CA ALA A 313 1.48 11.91 -23.05
C ALA A 313 1.57 13.21 -22.22
N ALA A 314 0.62 13.45 -21.31
CA ALA A 314 0.59 14.63 -20.46
C ALA A 314 1.38 14.48 -19.15
N GLY A 315 1.51 13.25 -18.63
CA GLY A 315 2.24 12.94 -17.40
C GLY A 315 3.76 12.95 -17.56
N ASP A 316 4.47 12.76 -16.45
CA ASP A 316 5.93 12.76 -16.43
C ASP A 316 6.52 11.50 -17.11
N GLU A 317 7.35 11.70 -18.12
CA GLU A 317 7.95 10.64 -18.95
C GLU A 317 8.77 9.65 -18.11
N ASP A 318 9.54 10.14 -17.11
CA ASP A 318 10.39 9.30 -16.28
C ASP A 318 9.54 8.35 -15.40
N MET A 319 8.37 8.82 -14.97
CA MET A 319 7.43 8.00 -14.21
C MET A 319 6.83 6.90 -15.09
N TRP A 320 6.32 7.24 -16.28
CA TRP A 320 5.69 6.27 -17.17
C TRP A 320 6.70 5.25 -17.72
N SER A 321 7.90 5.71 -18.04
CA SER A 321 9.02 4.83 -18.39
C SER A 321 9.33 3.87 -17.24
N GLY A 322 9.46 4.38 -16.01
CA GLY A 322 9.73 3.53 -14.85
C GLY A 322 8.61 2.55 -14.52
N LEU A 323 7.34 2.93 -14.74
CA LEU A 323 6.20 2.02 -14.62
C LEU A 323 6.27 0.89 -15.66
N LYS A 324 6.56 1.23 -16.92
CA LYS A 324 6.74 0.26 -18.02
C LYS A 324 7.86 -0.73 -17.70
N VAL A 325 9.02 -0.25 -17.26
CA VAL A 325 10.15 -1.09 -16.84
C VAL A 325 9.75 -2.01 -15.67
N THR A 326 8.99 -1.50 -14.70
CA THR A 326 8.49 -2.29 -13.55
C THR A 326 7.51 -3.38 -13.99
N ILE A 327 6.63 -3.09 -14.94
CA ILE A 327 5.68 -4.07 -15.49
C ILE A 327 6.46 -5.17 -16.21
N PHE A 328 7.42 -4.82 -17.07
CA PHE A 328 8.27 -5.81 -17.73
C PHE A 328 9.07 -6.64 -16.73
N TYR A 329 9.64 -5.99 -15.72
CA TYR A 329 10.35 -6.67 -14.63
C TYR A 329 9.43 -7.67 -13.93
N SER A 330 8.23 -7.25 -13.50
CA SER A 330 7.29 -8.12 -12.81
C SER A 330 6.78 -9.28 -13.67
N LEU A 331 6.43 -9.03 -14.95
CA LEU A 331 5.96 -10.07 -15.85
C LEU A 331 7.08 -11.04 -16.26
N GLY A 332 8.32 -10.56 -16.32
CA GLY A 332 9.49 -11.36 -16.65
C GLY A 332 10.08 -12.13 -15.47
N THR A 333 9.77 -11.77 -14.22
CA THR A 333 10.24 -12.52 -13.05
C THR A 333 9.19 -13.43 -12.44
N VAL A 334 7.99 -12.90 -12.11
CA VAL A 334 7.00 -13.61 -11.26
C VAL A 334 6.55 -14.96 -11.87
N PRO A 335 6.11 -15.04 -13.14
CA PRO A 335 5.66 -16.30 -13.69
C PRO A 335 6.79 -17.34 -13.77
N PHE A 336 8.00 -16.90 -14.12
CA PHE A 336 9.15 -17.77 -14.31
C PHE A 336 9.69 -18.28 -12.97
N GLU A 337 9.84 -17.43 -11.96
CA GLU A 337 10.30 -17.88 -10.64
C GLU A 337 9.29 -18.84 -9.99
N LEU A 338 7.97 -18.62 -10.16
CA LEU A 338 6.93 -19.52 -9.65
C LEU A 338 6.89 -20.84 -10.41
N ALA A 339 7.00 -20.81 -11.74
CA ALA A 339 7.01 -22.02 -12.56
C ALA A 339 8.23 -22.90 -12.26
N ILE A 340 9.43 -22.29 -12.23
CA ILE A 340 10.68 -23.00 -11.93
C ILE A 340 10.65 -23.54 -10.50
N SER A 341 10.20 -22.75 -9.52
CA SER A 341 10.15 -23.21 -8.14
C SER A 341 9.13 -24.33 -7.89
N MET A 342 7.95 -24.27 -8.52
CA MET A 342 6.98 -25.36 -8.45
C MET A 342 7.55 -26.63 -9.10
N PHE A 343 8.20 -26.51 -10.25
CA PHE A 343 8.86 -27.64 -10.91
C PHE A 343 9.94 -28.28 -10.02
N LEU A 344 10.82 -27.47 -9.43
CA LEU A 344 11.86 -27.95 -8.50
C LEU A 344 11.25 -28.57 -7.24
N ALA A 345 10.17 -27.99 -6.71
CA ALA A 345 9.49 -28.53 -5.53
C ALA A 345 8.92 -29.92 -5.80
N ILE A 346 8.25 -30.12 -6.94
CA ILE A 346 7.72 -31.43 -7.35
C ILE A 346 8.85 -32.45 -7.54
N LEU A 347 9.98 -32.05 -8.13
CA LEU A 347 11.15 -32.92 -8.28
C LEU A 347 11.72 -33.35 -6.93
N LEU A 348 11.91 -32.40 -6.01
CA LEU A 348 12.47 -32.63 -4.67
C LEU A 348 11.48 -33.33 -3.73
N PHE A 349 10.19 -33.34 -4.04
CA PHE A 349 9.18 -34.04 -3.25
C PHE A 349 9.25 -35.56 -3.41
N GLN A 350 9.87 -36.07 -4.48
CA GLN A 350 9.99 -37.52 -4.76
C GLN A 350 10.97 -38.28 -3.83
N LYS A 351 11.33 -37.70 -2.67
CA LYS A 351 12.28 -38.28 -1.69
C LYS A 351 13.61 -38.76 -2.31
N LEU A 352 14.16 -37.97 -3.23
CA LEU A 352 15.47 -38.24 -3.83
C LEU A 352 16.58 -38.24 -2.75
N ALA A 353 17.56 -39.13 -2.91
CA ALA A 353 18.77 -39.13 -2.08
C ALA A 353 19.52 -37.79 -2.25
N GLY A 354 19.81 -37.11 -1.16
CA GLY A 354 20.45 -35.78 -1.17
C GLY A 354 19.48 -34.59 -1.33
N SER A 355 18.17 -34.80 -1.25
CA SER A 355 17.16 -33.71 -1.32
C SER A 355 17.40 -32.56 -0.34
N GLU A 356 17.88 -32.84 0.88
CA GLU A 356 18.25 -31.81 1.86
C GLU A 356 19.44 -30.95 1.40
N LEU A 357 20.44 -31.55 0.77
CA LEU A 357 21.58 -30.80 0.20
C LEU A 357 21.11 -29.88 -0.93
N PHE A 358 20.25 -30.38 -1.83
CA PHE A 358 19.69 -29.56 -2.91
C PHE A 358 18.83 -28.41 -2.37
N ARG A 359 18.00 -28.65 -1.35
CA ARG A 359 17.22 -27.58 -0.68
C ARG A 359 18.13 -26.49 -0.12
N MET A 360 19.21 -26.86 0.55
CA MET A 360 20.19 -25.90 1.06
C MET A 360 20.88 -25.11 -0.07
N LEU A 361 21.32 -25.79 -1.13
CA LEU A 361 21.99 -25.16 -2.27
C LEU A 361 21.09 -24.16 -3.01
N TYR A 362 19.84 -24.52 -3.27
CA TYR A 362 18.90 -23.62 -3.96
C TYR A 362 18.44 -22.46 -3.08
N PHE A 363 18.42 -22.62 -1.75
CA PHE A 363 18.04 -21.56 -0.82
C PHE A 363 19.19 -20.57 -0.53
N LEU A 364 20.43 -20.98 -0.72
CA LEU A 364 21.63 -20.18 -0.46
C LEU A 364 21.63 -18.78 -1.12
N PRO A 365 21.20 -18.62 -2.39
CA PRO A 365 21.10 -17.31 -3.05
C PRO A 365 20.23 -16.32 -2.28
N TYR A 366 19.10 -16.77 -1.73
CA TYR A 366 18.16 -15.92 -0.98
C TYR A 366 18.72 -15.40 0.33
N VAL A 367 19.58 -16.20 0.98
CA VAL A 367 20.24 -15.82 2.24
C VAL A 367 21.43 -14.89 2.01
N THR A 368 21.96 -14.87 0.78
CA THR A 368 23.12 -14.05 0.43
C THR A 368 22.74 -12.56 0.39
N PRO A 369 23.57 -11.65 0.94
CA PRO A 369 23.29 -10.22 0.88
C PRO A 369 23.09 -9.71 -0.56
N PHE A 370 21.93 -9.12 -0.85
CA PHE A 370 21.54 -8.66 -2.19
C PHE A 370 22.61 -7.79 -2.87
N VAL A 371 23.17 -6.82 -2.15
CA VAL A 371 24.19 -5.91 -2.71
C VAL A 371 25.45 -6.66 -3.15
N ALA A 372 25.91 -7.61 -2.34
CA ALA A 372 27.13 -8.36 -2.63
C ALA A 372 26.92 -9.32 -3.82
N SER A 373 25.84 -10.11 -3.81
CA SER A 373 25.56 -11.05 -4.90
C SER A 373 25.23 -10.32 -6.20
N ALA A 374 24.49 -9.21 -6.17
CA ALA A 374 24.20 -8.40 -7.34
C ALA A 374 25.47 -7.78 -7.95
N THR A 375 26.43 -7.35 -7.11
CA THR A 375 27.72 -6.83 -7.59
C THR A 375 28.53 -7.90 -8.32
N VAL A 376 28.59 -9.11 -7.77
CA VAL A 376 29.25 -10.26 -8.43
C VAL A 376 28.55 -10.59 -9.74
N PHE A 377 27.21 -10.65 -9.74
CA PHE A 377 26.42 -10.96 -10.92
C PHE A 377 26.60 -9.90 -12.03
N ARG A 378 26.64 -8.61 -11.67
CA ARG A 378 26.97 -7.51 -12.59
C ARG A 378 28.35 -7.71 -13.24
N GLN A 379 29.34 -8.16 -12.47
CA GLN A 379 30.68 -8.43 -13.00
C GLN A 379 30.69 -9.65 -13.94
N MET A 380 29.90 -10.69 -13.63
CA MET A 380 29.75 -11.87 -14.48
C MET A 380 29.17 -11.54 -15.85
N PHE A 381 28.20 -10.62 -15.89
CA PHE A 381 27.51 -10.11 -17.09
C PHE A 381 28.11 -8.79 -17.60
N SER A 382 29.40 -8.55 -17.35
CA SER A 382 30.09 -7.39 -17.92
C SER A 382 30.43 -7.61 -19.40
N VAL A 383 30.55 -6.50 -20.15
CA VAL A 383 30.85 -6.49 -21.61
C VAL A 383 32.21 -7.10 -21.95
N ARG A 384 33.09 -7.27 -20.96
CA ARG A 384 34.44 -7.79 -21.18
C ARG A 384 34.38 -9.18 -21.82
N PRO A 385 35.13 -9.47 -22.90
CA PRO A 385 35.18 -10.81 -23.50
C PRO A 385 35.58 -11.91 -22.51
N GLN A 386 36.43 -11.55 -21.53
CA GLN A 386 36.90 -12.40 -20.45
C GLN A 386 35.92 -12.53 -19.27
N ALA A 387 34.79 -11.82 -19.29
CA ALA A 387 33.74 -12.01 -18.29
C ALA A 387 33.21 -13.44 -18.36
N PRO A 388 32.88 -14.10 -17.23
CA PRO A 388 32.45 -15.50 -17.21
C PRO A 388 31.38 -15.84 -18.25
N VAL A 389 30.34 -15.01 -18.39
CA VAL A 389 29.23 -15.28 -19.31
C VAL A 389 29.67 -15.13 -20.77
N ASN A 390 30.37 -14.05 -21.10
CA ASN A 390 30.89 -13.84 -22.46
C ASN A 390 31.97 -14.85 -22.84
N ARG A 391 32.77 -15.34 -21.88
CA ARG A 391 33.74 -16.41 -22.12
C ARG A 391 33.05 -17.71 -22.54
N VAL A 392 31.90 -18.03 -21.94
CA VAL A 392 31.07 -19.18 -22.34
C VAL A 392 30.47 -18.95 -23.73
N LEU A 393 29.94 -17.76 -24.02
CA LEU A 393 29.43 -17.44 -25.36
C LEU A 393 30.50 -17.57 -26.44
N ASN A 394 31.67 -16.96 -26.23
CA ASN A 394 32.80 -17.03 -27.15
C ASN A 394 33.30 -18.47 -27.33
N PHE A 395 33.27 -19.30 -26.28
CA PHE A 395 33.57 -20.73 -26.38
C PHE A 395 32.58 -21.49 -27.27
N LEU A 396 31.30 -21.09 -27.26
CA LEU A 396 30.26 -21.61 -28.15
C LEU A 396 30.30 -20.99 -29.56
N GLY A 397 31.27 -20.12 -29.85
CA GLY A 397 31.41 -19.42 -31.14
C GLY A 397 30.45 -18.25 -31.35
N LEU A 398 29.76 -17.80 -30.29
CA LEU A 398 28.85 -16.66 -30.34
C LEU A 398 29.59 -15.34 -30.07
N GLU A 399 29.09 -14.25 -30.63
CA GLU A 399 29.66 -12.91 -30.43
C GLU A 399 29.48 -12.43 -28.98
N THR A 400 30.39 -11.55 -28.56
CA THR A 400 30.35 -10.94 -27.23
C THR A 400 29.18 -9.97 -27.13
N LEU A 401 28.29 -10.20 -26.16
CA LEU A 401 27.13 -9.35 -25.92
C LEU A 401 27.43 -8.26 -24.87
N GLN A 402 26.69 -7.15 -24.98
CA GLN A 402 26.79 -6.02 -24.06
C GLN A 402 26.02 -6.23 -22.75
N TRP A 403 25.10 -7.21 -22.69
CA TRP A 403 24.40 -7.64 -21.47
C TRP A 403 23.88 -6.48 -20.61
N ILE A 404 24.53 -6.18 -19.49
CA ILE A 404 24.13 -5.14 -18.52
C ILE A 404 24.23 -3.71 -19.05
N GLN A 405 24.94 -3.50 -20.16
CA GLN A 405 25.08 -2.19 -20.82
C GLN A 405 24.15 -2.03 -22.03
N GLU A 406 23.39 -3.06 -22.41
CA GLU A 406 22.57 -3.04 -23.62
C GLU A 406 21.17 -2.45 -23.35
N PRO A 407 20.86 -1.25 -23.87
CA PRO A 407 19.54 -0.64 -23.71
C PRO A 407 18.50 -1.22 -24.68
N LYS A 408 18.89 -1.87 -25.78
CA LYS A 408 17.93 -2.39 -26.76
C LYS A 408 17.08 -3.53 -26.19
N GLY A 409 15.82 -3.54 -26.59
CA GLY A 409 14.85 -4.57 -26.25
C GLY A 409 15.23 -5.93 -26.85
N ILE A 410 14.98 -7.04 -26.14
CA ILE A 410 15.30 -8.38 -26.65
C ILE A 410 14.56 -8.68 -27.96
N PHE A 411 13.30 -8.27 -28.08
CA PHE A 411 12.55 -8.52 -29.32
C PHE A 411 13.11 -7.70 -30.47
N GLN A 412 13.59 -6.48 -30.19
CA GLN A 412 14.31 -5.67 -31.18
C GLN A 412 15.64 -6.33 -31.59
N LEU A 413 16.44 -6.84 -30.65
CA LEU A 413 17.69 -7.54 -30.98
C LEU A 413 17.46 -8.78 -31.85
N LEU A 414 16.42 -9.55 -31.55
CA LEU A 414 16.02 -10.71 -32.35
C LEU A 414 15.49 -10.28 -33.74
N GLY A 415 14.69 -9.22 -33.79
CA GLY A 415 14.19 -8.63 -35.03
C GLY A 415 15.32 -8.14 -35.94
N ASP A 416 16.27 -7.37 -35.39
CA ASP A 416 17.46 -6.88 -36.08
C ASP A 416 18.24 -8.06 -36.70
N SER A 417 18.40 -9.17 -35.97
CA SER A 417 19.08 -10.37 -36.46
C SER A 417 18.32 -11.12 -37.57
N ALA A 418 17.00 -11.01 -37.60
CA ALA A 418 16.11 -11.61 -38.58
C ALA A 418 15.77 -10.66 -39.75
N GLY A 419 16.26 -9.41 -39.73
CA GLY A 419 15.90 -8.37 -40.70
C GLY A 419 14.46 -7.87 -40.59
N ILE A 420 13.81 -8.06 -39.44
CA ILE A 420 12.42 -7.66 -39.16
C ILE A 420 12.43 -6.41 -38.28
N ASP A 421 11.87 -5.31 -38.78
CA ASP A 421 11.70 -4.09 -37.99
C ASP A 421 10.55 -4.25 -36.99
N ILE A 422 10.88 -4.15 -35.70
CA ILE A 422 9.93 -4.33 -34.60
C ILE A 422 9.38 -2.96 -34.18
N PRO A 423 8.06 -2.76 -34.20
CA PRO A 423 7.46 -1.50 -33.76
C PRO A 423 7.88 -1.11 -32.33
N SER A 424 8.01 0.19 -32.08
CA SER A 424 8.48 0.74 -30.79
C SER A 424 7.69 0.26 -29.56
N TRP A 425 6.41 -0.08 -29.72
CA TRP A 425 5.57 -0.62 -28.66
C TRP A 425 5.86 -2.09 -28.34
N ALA A 426 6.48 -2.83 -29.27
CA ALA A 426 6.71 -4.27 -29.22
C ALA A 426 8.18 -4.67 -28.97
N VAL A 427 9.08 -3.72 -28.69
CA VAL A 427 10.53 -3.98 -28.54
C VAL A 427 10.88 -4.86 -27.32
N GLY A 428 9.98 -4.96 -26.34
CA GLY A 428 10.19 -5.77 -25.13
C GLY A 428 11.14 -5.14 -24.09
N PRO A 429 11.50 -5.90 -23.04
CA PRO A 429 12.48 -5.45 -22.04
C PRO A 429 13.88 -5.35 -22.62
N SER A 430 14.69 -4.40 -22.14
CA SER A 430 16.09 -4.33 -22.54
C SER A 430 16.87 -5.57 -22.11
N LEU A 431 17.93 -5.92 -22.85
CA LEU A 431 18.80 -7.02 -22.46
C LEU A 431 19.41 -6.77 -21.07
N ALA A 432 19.75 -5.53 -20.72
CA ALA A 432 20.20 -5.16 -19.37
C ALA A 432 19.15 -5.49 -18.30
N LEU A 433 17.86 -5.19 -18.54
CA LEU A 433 16.79 -5.51 -17.60
C LEU A 433 16.63 -7.03 -17.46
N VAL A 434 16.80 -7.80 -18.55
CA VAL A 434 16.69 -9.26 -18.51
C VAL A 434 17.81 -9.89 -17.67
N VAL A 435 19.03 -9.35 -17.68
CA VAL A 435 20.08 -9.79 -16.75
C VAL A 435 19.63 -9.62 -15.30
N ILE A 436 18.97 -8.50 -14.98
CA ILE A 436 18.41 -8.23 -13.65
C ILE A 436 17.24 -9.18 -13.33
N MET A 437 16.39 -9.53 -14.31
CA MET A 437 15.33 -10.52 -14.14
C MET A 437 15.90 -11.91 -13.84
N ILE A 438 16.94 -12.34 -14.56
CA ILE A 438 17.62 -13.63 -14.33
C ILE A 438 18.19 -13.67 -12.91
N TYR A 439 18.83 -12.59 -12.46
CA TYR A 439 19.31 -12.48 -11.08
C TYR A 439 18.15 -12.63 -10.07
N SER A 440 17.02 -11.92 -10.28
CA SER A 440 15.87 -12.03 -9.39
C SER A 440 15.31 -13.45 -9.33
N ILE A 441 15.11 -14.09 -10.48
CA ILE A 441 14.64 -15.47 -10.56
C ILE A 441 15.59 -16.39 -9.79
N TRP A 442 16.90 -16.28 -10.01
CA TRP A 442 17.90 -17.08 -9.31
C TRP A 442 17.84 -16.91 -7.78
N VAL A 443 17.64 -15.68 -7.29
CA VAL A 443 17.54 -15.41 -5.85
C VAL A 443 16.25 -15.98 -5.24
N PHE A 444 15.10 -15.82 -5.91
CA PHE A 444 13.79 -16.16 -5.32
C PHE A 444 13.32 -17.59 -5.60
N VAL A 445 13.85 -18.28 -6.62
CA VAL A 445 13.46 -19.66 -6.96
C VAL A 445 13.63 -20.60 -5.76
N GLY A 446 14.73 -20.49 -5.01
CA GLY A 446 14.97 -21.32 -3.83
C GLY A 446 13.95 -21.10 -2.71
N TYR A 447 13.69 -19.84 -2.38
CA TYR A 447 12.70 -19.45 -1.37
C TYR A 447 11.30 -19.97 -1.72
N ASN A 448 10.87 -19.74 -2.98
CA ASN A 448 9.57 -20.20 -3.45
C ASN A 448 9.48 -21.74 -3.49
N THR A 449 10.58 -22.44 -3.82
CA THR A 449 10.64 -23.91 -3.86
C THR A 449 10.37 -24.51 -2.47
N VAL A 450 10.98 -23.94 -1.42
CA VAL A 450 10.79 -24.40 -0.04
C VAL A 450 9.33 -24.23 0.40
N ILE A 451 8.69 -23.13 0.02
CA ILE A 451 7.29 -22.88 0.35
C ILE A 451 6.36 -23.82 -0.43
N TYR A 452 6.63 -24.07 -1.71
CA TYR A 452 5.90 -25.08 -2.48
C TYR A 452 6.07 -26.49 -1.91
N LEU A 453 7.25 -26.85 -1.42
CA LEU A 453 7.47 -28.14 -0.74
C LEU A 453 6.62 -28.28 0.52
N ALA A 454 6.49 -27.21 1.32
CA ALA A 454 5.59 -27.20 2.46
C ALA A 454 4.11 -27.34 2.03
N GLY A 455 3.72 -26.70 0.92
CA GLY A 455 2.40 -26.85 0.32
C GLY A 455 2.12 -28.29 -0.15
N LEU A 456 3.07 -28.90 -0.86
CA LEU A 456 2.99 -30.29 -1.32
C LEU A 456 2.87 -31.28 -0.16
N GLY A 457 3.56 -31.00 0.95
CA GLY A 457 3.47 -31.81 2.17
C GLY A 457 2.09 -31.83 2.83
N ASN A 458 1.20 -30.88 2.51
CA ASN A 458 -0.17 -30.85 3.02
C ASN A 458 -1.15 -31.67 2.15
N ILE A 459 -0.73 -32.16 0.98
CA ILE A 459 -1.56 -32.97 0.09
C ILE A 459 -1.54 -34.42 0.57
N SER A 460 -2.72 -34.99 0.85
CA SER A 460 -2.85 -36.39 1.26
C SER A 460 -2.33 -37.34 0.17
N THR A 461 -1.47 -38.29 0.55
CA THR A 461 -0.97 -39.33 -0.35
C THR A 461 -2.07 -40.28 -0.81
N GLU A 462 -3.12 -40.46 0.00
CA GLU A 462 -4.27 -41.31 -0.35
C GLU A 462 -4.99 -40.84 -1.62
N LEU A 463 -5.06 -39.52 -1.86
CA LEU A 463 -5.65 -38.96 -3.08
C LEU A 463 -4.82 -39.31 -4.33
N ILE A 464 -3.50 -39.35 -4.18
CA ILE A 464 -2.57 -39.68 -5.27
C ILE A 464 -2.65 -41.19 -5.54
N GLU A 465 -2.62 -42.02 -4.50
CA GLU A 465 -2.72 -43.48 -4.62
C GLU A 465 -4.07 -43.91 -5.23
N ALA A 466 -5.18 -43.28 -4.82
CA ALA A 466 -6.49 -43.53 -5.40
C ALA A 466 -6.53 -43.19 -6.90
N ALA A 467 -5.96 -42.04 -7.30
CA ALA A 467 -5.90 -41.66 -8.70
C ALA A 467 -5.01 -42.60 -9.54
N GLU A 468 -3.91 -43.10 -8.98
CA GLU A 468 -3.07 -44.11 -9.63
C GLU A 468 -3.81 -45.44 -9.82
N ILE A 469 -4.65 -45.85 -8.87
CA ILE A 469 -5.53 -47.03 -9.00
C ILE A 469 -6.57 -46.83 -10.12
N ASP A 470 -7.11 -45.61 -10.25
CA ASP A 470 -8.03 -45.23 -11.33
C ASP A 470 -7.34 -45.09 -12.71
N GLY A 471 -6.02 -45.32 -12.79
CA GLY A 471 -5.24 -45.30 -14.02
C GLY A 471 -4.74 -43.91 -14.44
N ALA A 472 -4.79 -42.91 -13.55
CA ALA A 472 -4.35 -41.56 -13.87
C ALA A 472 -2.82 -41.49 -14.06
N GLY A 473 -2.39 -40.87 -15.15
CA GLY A 473 -0.97 -40.61 -15.42
C GLY A 473 -0.40 -39.46 -14.58
N ARG A 474 0.94 -39.34 -14.50
CA ARG A 474 1.62 -38.28 -13.72
C ARG A 474 1.19 -36.86 -14.10
N TRP A 475 0.93 -36.62 -15.38
CA TRP A 475 0.43 -35.32 -15.85
C TRP A 475 -1.02 -35.06 -15.43
N GLU A 476 -1.86 -36.09 -15.40
CA GLU A 476 -3.26 -35.99 -14.97
C GLU A 476 -3.35 -35.73 -13.47
N ILE A 477 -2.55 -36.45 -12.67
CA ILE A 477 -2.38 -36.21 -11.23
C ILE A 477 -1.88 -34.79 -11.00
N PHE A 478 -0.87 -34.33 -11.74
CA PHE A 478 -0.37 -32.96 -11.60
C PHE A 478 -1.46 -31.93 -11.90
N ARG A 479 -2.12 -32.03 -13.05
CA ARG A 479 -3.07 -31.02 -13.53
C ARG A 479 -4.37 -31.00 -12.71
N HIS A 480 -4.86 -32.15 -12.25
CA HIS A 480 -6.17 -32.26 -11.61
C HIS A 480 -6.12 -32.39 -10.09
N ILE A 481 -4.98 -32.79 -9.50
CA ILE A 481 -4.84 -32.96 -8.06
C ILE A 481 -3.82 -31.95 -7.51
N ILE A 482 -2.56 -32.05 -7.93
CA ILE A 482 -1.47 -31.27 -7.33
C ILE A 482 -1.63 -29.76 -7.59
N PHE A 483 -1.79 -29.35 -8.85
CA PHE A 483 -1.86 -27.94 -9.22
C PHE A 483 -3.06 -27.22 -8.59
N PRO A 484 -4.29 -27.79 -8.57
CA PRO A 484 -5.42 -27.21 -7.85
C PRO A 484 -5.21 -27.14 -6.33
N LEU A 485 -4.67 -28.20 -5.71
CA LEU A 485 -4.44 -28.23 -4.26
C LEU A 485 -3.27 -27.32 -3.81
N LEU A 486 -2.34 -27.01 -4.71
CA LEU A 486 -1.31 -26.00 -4.49
C LEU A 486 -1.79 -24.55 -4.71
N SER A 487 -3.01 -24.34 -5.20
CA SER A 487 -3.53 -22.99 -5.49
C SER A 487 -3.47 -22.00 -4.31
N PRO A 488 -3.66 -22.38 -3.02
CA PRO A 488 -3.48 -21.43 -1.91
C PRO A 488 -2.04 -20.97 -1.77
N THR A 489 -1.08 -21.88 -1.97
CA THR A 489 0.35 -21.60 -1.91
C THR A 489 0.78 -20.73 -3.09
N THR A 490 0.35 -21.09 -4.31
CA THR A 490 0.61 -20.30 -5.53
C THR A 490 0.03 -18.89 -5.42
N TYR A 491 -1.17 -18.76 -4.87
CA TYR A 491 -1.82 -17.46 -4.65
C TYR A 491 -1.02 -16.57 -3.70
N PHE A 492 -0.61 -17.12 -2.54
CA PHE A 492 0.21 -16.39 -1.59
C PHE A 492 1.55 -15.96 -2.19
N LEU A 493 2.25 -16.89 -2.85
CA LEU A 493 3.54 -16.61 -3.48
C LEU A 493 3.42 -15.59 -4.62
N SER A 494 2.39 -15.69 -5.46
CA SER A 494 2.18 -14.73 -6.56
C SER A 494 1.89 -13.33 -6.03
N LEU A 495 1.08 -13.20 -4.99
CA LEU A 495 0.79 -11.92 -4.36
C LEU A 495 2.05 -11.29 -3.77
N MET A 496 2.83 -12.07 -3.02
CA MET A 496 4.07 -11.59 -2.41
C MET A 496 5.12 -11.23 -3.46
N ALA A 497 5.24 -12.03 -4.53
CA ALA A 497 6.14 -11.78 -5.64
C ALA A 497 5.78 -10.49 -6.40
N ILE A 498 4.49 -10.27 -6.72
CA ILE A 498 4.03 -9.03 -7.37
C ILE A 498 4.30 -7.81 -6.48
N ILE A 499 3.98 -7.87 -5.18
CA ILE A 499 4.27 -6.76 -4.26
C ILE A 499 5.80 -6.53 -4.17
N GLY A 500 6.58 -7.60 -4.17
CA GLY A 500 8.03 -7.59 -4.14
C GLY A 500 8.66 -6.92 -5.36
N THR A 501 8.20 -7.24 -6.57
CA THR A 501 8.76 -6.70 -7.83
C THR A 501 8.51 -5.21 -7.98
N PHE A 502 7.34 -4.72 -7.57
CA PHE A 502 7.04 -3.28 -7.59
C PHE A 502 7.86 -2.49 -6.56
N LYS A 503 8.26 -3.13 -5.46
CA LYS A 503 9.12 -2.55 -4.41
C LYS A 503 10.61 -2.83 -4.60
N ALA A 504 10.99 -3.57 -5.64
CA ALA A 504 12.37 -3.99 -5.86
C ALA A 504 13.26 -2.77 -6.13
N PHE A 505 14.34 -2.65 -5.35
CA PHE A 505 15.26 -1.50 -5.42
C PHE A 505 16.72 -1.93 -5.38
N ALA A 506 17.14 -2.63 -4.32
CA ALA A 506 18.56 -2.80 -3.99
C ALA A 506 19.41 -3.40 -5.13
N HIS A 507 19.04 -4.57 -5.65
CA HIS A 507 19.81 -5.23 -6.71
C HIS A 507 19.69 -4.51 -8.06
N ILE A 508 18.52 -3.93 -8.35
CA ILE A 508 18.29 -3.16 -9.59
C ILE A 508 19.22 -1.96 -9.62
N TYR A 509 19.28 -1.19 -8.52
CA TYR A 509 20.14 -0.02 -8.39
C TYR A 509 21.63 -0.38 -8.44
N VAL A 510 22.04 -1.48 -7.81
CA VAL A 510 23.45 -1.94 -7.84
C VAL A 510 23.88 -2.38 -9.25
N MET A 511 22.97 -3.03 -9.99
CA MET A 511 23.24 -3.53 -11.33
C MET A 511 23.06 -2.47 -12.43
N ARG A 512 22.41 -1.34 -12.10
CA ARG A 512 22.22 -0.19 -13.00
C ARG A 512 23.54 0.27 -13.62
N HIS A 513 23.49 0.63 -14.90
CA HIS A 513 24.63 1.12 -15.65
C HIS A 513 24.21 2.31 -16.54
N GLU A 514 25.07 3.32 -16.65
CA GLU A 514 24.79 4.54 -17.43
C GLU A 514 24.51 4.26 -18.92
N PHE A 515 25.24 3.32 -19.55
CA PHE A 515 25.00 2.88 -20.93
C PHE A 515 23.66 2.17 -21.17
N ALA A 516 23.05 1.58 -20.13
CA ALA A 516 21.69 1.04 -20.23
C ALA A 516 20.61 2.14 -20.11
N LEU A 517 21.01 3.42 -20.03
CA LEU A 517 20.14 4.59 -19.93
C LEU A 517 19.12 4.41 -18.79
N ASN A 518 17.84 4.72 -19.04
CA ASN A 518 16.73 4.53 -18.11
C ASN A 518 15.98 3.20 -18.33
N THR A 519 16.47 2.29 -19.17
CA THR A 519 15.72 1.06 -19.53
C THR A 519 15.70 0.01 -18.41
N VAL A 520 16.47 0.25 -17.34
CA VAL A 520 16.50 -0.56 -16.11
C VAL A 520 15.94 0.19 -14.88
N ASP A 521 15.51 1.43 -15.07
CA ASP A 521 15.03 2.27 -13.97
C ASP A 521 13.58 1.92 -13.65
N THR A 522 13.37 0.98 -12.73
CA THR A 522 12.02 0.66 -12.22
C THR A 522 11.43 1.85 -11.46
N PHE A 523 10.12 1.85 -11.23
CA PHE A 523 9.41 2.93 -10.55
C PHE A 523 10.03 3.25 -9.17
N SER A 524 10.46 2.21 -8.44
CA SER A 524 11.18 2.38 -7.16
C SER A 524 12.54 3.07 -7.33
N VAL A 525 13.27 2.78 -8.42
CA VAL A 525 14.51 3.48 -8.77
C VAL A 525 14.20 4.92 -9.20
N THR A 526 13.17 5.15 -10.01
CA THR A 526 12.74 6.50 -10.40
C THR A 526 12.42 7.37 -9.18
N ILE A 527 11.69 6.86 -8.18
CA ILE A 527 11.43 7.57 -6.92
C ILE A 527 12.74 7.95 -6.23
N PHE A 528 13.69 7.03 -6.17
CA PHE A 528 15.00 7.27 -5.55
C PHE A 528 15.79 8.35 -6.29
N LEU A 529 15.85 8.31 -7.63
CA LEU A 529 16.53 9.31 -8.44
C LEU A 529 15.86 10.69 -8.32
N GLU A 530 14.53 10.76 -8.29
CA GLU A 530 13.81 12.01 -8.03
C GLU A 530 14.12 12.58 -6.64
N PHE A 531 14.29 11.72 -5.64
CA PHE A 531 14.59 12.12 -4.27
C PHE A 531 16.05 12.58 -4.12
N PHE A 532 17.02 11.73 -4.45
CA PHE A 532 18.42 11.96 -4.13
C PHE A 532 19.17 12.72 -5.24
N ASP A 533 18.94 12.40 -6.51
CA ASP A 533 19.72 12.99 -7.61
C ASP A 533 19.10 14.31 -8.07
N LYS A 534 17.79 14.34 -8.28
CA LYS A 534 17.07 15.54 -8.73
C LYS A 534 16.65 16.46 -7.58
N THR A 535 16.77 16.00 -6.34
CA THR A 535 16.44 16.73 -5.10
C THR A 535 15.00 17.27 -5.07
N ARG A 536 14.05 16.51 -5.62
CA ARG A 536 12.62 16.85 -5.66
C ARG A 536 11.86 16.01 -4.65
N PHE A 537 12.15 16.18 -3.36
CA PHE A 537 11.58 15.38 -2.27
C PHE A 537 10.05 15.37 -2.25
N GLY A 538 9.40 16.50 -2.53
CA GLY A 538 7.95 16.61 -2.64
C GLY A 538 7.39 15.74 -3.77
N TYR A 539 8.00 15.82 -4.94
CA TYR A 539 7.60 15.03 -6.10
C TYR A 539 7.85 13.53 -5.91
N ALA A 540 9.03 13.16 -5.42
CA ALA A 540 9.37 11.76 -5.10
C ALA A 540 8.41 11.15 -4.07
N SER A 541 8.00 11.94 -3.07
CA SER A 541 6.99 11.53 -2.09
C SER A 541 5.62 11.31 -2.73
N ALA A 542 5.21 12.17 -3.68
CA ALA A 542 3.98 11.97 -4.46
C ALA A 542 4.04 10.68 -5.29
N LEU A 543 5.16 10.44 -5.98
CA LEU A 543 5.40 9.20 -6.73
C LEU A 543 5.31 7.95 -5.84
N ALA A 544 5.83 8.00 -4.61
CA ALA A 544 5.69 6.89 -3.66
C ALA A 544 4.22 6.57 -3.32
N PHE A 545 3.35 7.59 -3.20
CA PHE A 545 1.91 7.38 -3.03
C PHE A 545 1.22 6.88 -4.30
N VAL A 546 1.65 7.31 -5.47
CA VAL A 546 1.18 6.76 -6.76
C VAL A 546 1.52 5.27 -6.84
N LEU A 547 2.76 4.90 -6.56
CA LEU A 547 3.19 3.49 -6.52
C LEU A 547 2.40 2.68 -5.49
N PHE A 548 2.17 3.24 -4.30
CA PHE A 548 1.32 2.60 -3.28
C PHE A 548 -0.10 2.34 -3.79
N ALA A 549 -0.72 3.31 -4.46
CA ALA A 549 -2.05 3.15 -5.06
C ALA A 549 -2.06 2.08 -6.15
N ILE A 550 -1.02 2.02 -7.00
CA ILE A 550 -0.85 0.98 -8.02
C ILE A 550 -0.73 -0.41 -7.37
N ILE A 551 0.13 -0.58 -6.36
CA ILE A 551 0.29 -1.84 -5.63
C ILE A 551 -1.02 -2.27 -4.98
N LEU A 552 -1.76 -1.33 -4.36
CA LEU A 552 -3.06 -1.61 -3.76
C LEU A 552 -4.08 -2.08 -4.81
N ALA A 553 -4.15 -1.40 -5.95
CA ALA A 553 -5.03 -1.77 -7.05
C ALA A 553 -4.71 -3.17 -7.58
N LEU A 554 -3.43 -3.47 -7.84
CA LEU A 554 -2.97 -4.79 -8.26
C LEU A 554 -3.27 -5.86 -7.21
N THR A 555 -3.07 -5.56 -5.93
CA THR A 555 -3.40 -6.46 -4.82
C THR A 555 -4.89 -6.81 -4.79
N VAL A 556 -5.77 -5.81 -4.95
CA VAL A 556 -7.21 -6.01 -5.01
C VAL A 556 -7.61 -6.82 -6.24
N ILE A 557 -7.05 -6.52 -7.41
CA ILE A 557 -7.27 -7.28 -8.65
C ILE A 557 -6.83 -8.74 -8.47
N ASN A 558 -5.63 -8.96 -7.93
CA ASN A 558 -5.10 -10.30 -7.70
C ASN A 558 -5.99 -11.11 -6.74
N ASN A 559 -6.39 -10.50 -5.61
CA ASN A 559 -7.27 -11.13 -4.63
C ASN A 559 -8.66 -11.45 -5.22
N ARG A 560 -9.19 -10.61 -6.12
CA ARG A 560 -10.48 -10.84 -6.78
C ARG A 560 -10.42 -11.96 -7.82
N ILE A 561 -9.34 -12.06 -8.59
CA ILE A 561 -9.20 -13.05 -9.68
C ILE A 561 -8.79 -14.42 -9.13
N GLN A 562 -7.78 -14.45 -8.26
CA GLN A 562 -7.21 -15.69 -7.74
C GLN A 562 -7.91 -16.15 -6.46
N GLY A 563 -8.29 -15.24 -5.57
CA GLY A 563 -8.86 -15.58 -4.25
C GLY A 563 -10.16 -16.39 -4.33
N THR A 564 -10.97 -16.22 -5.38
CA THR A 564 -12.20 -17.02 -5.60
C THR A 564 -11.93 -18.39 -6.23
N ARG A 565 -10.69 -18.65 -6.68
CA ARG A 565 -10.26 -19.89 -7.35
C ARG A 565 -9.37 -20.75 -6.47
N VAL A 566 -9.13 -20.34 -5.22
CA VAL A 566 -8.34 -21.09 -4.25
C VAL A 566 -9.17 -22.26 -3.73
N PHE A 567 -8.67 -23.47 -3.94
CA PHE A 567 -9.27 -24.69 -3.44
C PHE A 567 -8.65 -25.01 -2.08
N TYR A 568 -9.45 -24.99 -1.01
CA TYR A 568 -8.97 -25.22 0.35
C TYR A 568 -9.02 -26.69 0.81
N GLY A 569 -9.35 -27.62 -0.09
CA GLY A 569 -9.64 -29.01 0.25
C GLY A 569 -11.12 -29.24 0.41
#